data_AF-X1ALC3-F1
#
_entry.id   AF-X1ALC3-F1
#
_cell.length_a   1.000
_cell.length_b   1.000
_cell.length_c   1.000
_cell.angle_alpha   90.00
_cell.angle_beta   90.00
_cell.angle_gamma   90.00
#
_symmetry.space_group_name_H-M   'P 1'
#
loop_
_entity.id
_entity.type
_entity.pdbx_description
1 polymer ?
#
loop_
_entity_poly.entity_id
_entity_poly.type
_entity_poly.pdbx_seq_one_letter_code
_entity_poly.pdbx_strand_id
1 'polypeptide(L)' 'MHRIIEKAKKEKRSLLETEAKELLREYGIPVPDFKLIKSEDEIAGLAKEI' A
#
# COMPACT_ATOMS: atom_id res chain seq x y z
N MET A 1 3.68 -17.93 2.31
CA MET A 1 4.71 -16.91 1.99
C MET A 1 3.97 -15.74 1.35
N HIS A 2 4.03 -14.53 1.91
CA HIS A 2 3.28 -13.40 1.33
C HIS A 2 3.87 -13.05 -0.04
N ARG A 3 3.03 -13.01 -1.08
CA ARG A 3 3.41 -12.67 -2.46
C ARG A 3 4.17 -11.34 -2.54
N ILE A 4 3.83 -10.40 -1.66
CA ILE A 4 4.44 -9.07 -1.56
C ILE A 4 5.93 -9.18 -1.14
N ILE A 5 6.23 -9.99 -0.12
CA ILE A 5 7.60 -10.22 0.37
C ILE A 5 8.42 -10.96 -0.69
N GLU A 6 7.84 -11.96 -1.34
CA GLU A 6 8.53 -12.71 -2.40
C GLU A 6 8.87 -11.82 -3.60
N LYS A 7 7.95 -10.95 -4.00
CA LYS A 7 8.16 -9.98 -5.08
C LYS A 7 9.25 -8.97 -4.72
N ALA A 8 9.21 -8.39 -3.53
CA ALA A 8 10.24 -7.46 -3.05
C ALA A 8 11.63 -8.13 -2.99
N LYS A 9 11.69 -9.37 -2.47
CA LYS A 9 12.92 -10.17 -2.41
C LYS A 9 13.45 -10.50 -3.81
N LYS A 10 12.57 -10.81 -4.77
CA LYS A 10 12.94 -11.07 -6.17
C LYS A 10 13.48 -9.83 -6.88
N GLU A 11 12.89 -8.66 -6.59
CA GLU A 11 13.33 -7.36 -7.13
C GLU A 11 14.53 -6.77 -6.37
N LYS A 12 15.08 -7.46 -5.35
CA LYS A 12 16.14 -6.95 -4.44
C LYS A 12 15.82 -5.56 -3.88
N ARG A 13 14.54 -5.26 -3.68
CA ARG A 13 14.06 -4.00 -3.12
C ARG A 13 13.44 -4.25 -1.75
N SER A 14 13.45 -3.22 -0.92
CA SER A 14 12.62 -3.21 0.29
C SER A 14 11.14 -3.14 -0.07
N LEU A 15 10.29 -3.57 0.85
CA LEU A 15 8.83 -3.39 0.73
C LEU A 15 8.51 -1.91 0.55
N LEU A 16 7.64 -1.58 -0.40
CA LEU A 16 7.09 -0.23 -0.49
C LEU A 16 6.25 0.07 0.74
N GLU A 17 6.05 1.36 1.04
CA GLU A 17 5.25 1.75 2.20
C GLU A 17 3.82 1.16 2.14
N THR A 18 3.22 1.12 0.96
CA THR A 18 1.90 0.53 0.72
C THR A 18 1.89 -0.99 0.98
N GLU A 19 2.90 -1.67 0.46
CA GLU A 19 3.10 -3.12 0.60
C GLU A 19 3.36 -3.52 2.07
N ALA A 20 4.12 -2.70 2.80
CA ALA A 20 4.37 -2.91 4.22
C ALA A 20 3.12 -2.66 5.06
N LYS A 21 2.36 -1.60 4.77
CA LYS A 21 1.10 -1.30 5.47
C LYS A 21 0.05 -2.39 5.26
N GLU A 22 -0.08 -2.93 4.04
CA GLU A 22 -0.96 -4.08 3.77
C GLU A 22 -0.55 -5.32 4.59
N LEU A 23 0.76 -5.61 4.64
CA LEU A 23 1.27 -6.71 5.46
C LEU A 23 0.93 -6.49 6.94
N LEU A 24 1.17 -5.29 7.49
CA LEU A 24 0.82 -4.98 8.88
C LEU A 24 -0.69 -5.18 9.14
N ARG A 25 -1.55 -4.78 8.19
CA ARG A 25 -3.01 -5.00 8.27
C ARG A 25 -3.36 -6.49 8.30
N GLU A 26 -2.76 -7.30 7.42
CA GLU A 26 -2.96 -8.77 7.41
C GLU A 26 -2.55 -9.42 8.74
N TYR A 27 -1.51 -8.90 9.38
CA TYR A 27 -1.04 -9.36 10.68
C TYR A 27 -1.85 -8.81 11.87
N GLY A 28 -2.94 -8.06 11.62
CA GLY A 28 -3.82 -7.50 12.65
C GLY A 28 -3.27 -6.25 13.33
N ILE A 29 -2.23 -5.64 12.77
CA ILE A 29 -1.70 -4.36 13.27
C ILE A 29 -2.55 -3.24 12.66
N PRO A 30 -3.14 -2.36 13.50
CA PRO A 30 -3.95 -1.26 13.01
C PRO A 30 -3.06 -0.28 12.25
N VAL A 31 -3.27 -0.19 10.94
CA VAL A 31 -2.64 0.78 10.06
C VAL A 31 -3.69 1.79 9.60
N PRO A 32 -3.32 3.08 9.48
CA PRO A 32 -4.22 4.08 8.92
C PRO A 32 -4.58 3.72 7.48
N ASP A 33 -5.86 3.87 7.12
CA ASP A 33 -6.31 3.70 5.75
C ASP A 33 -5.56 4.68 4.84
N PHE A 34 -5.01 4.15 3.77
CA PHE A 34 -4.25 4.91 2.78
C PHE A 34 -4.72 4.48 1.38
N LYS A 35 -4.68 5.41 0.43
CA LYS A 35 -5.00 5.14 -0.96
C LYS A 35 -3.83 5.55 -1.84
N LEU A 36 -3.29 4.61 -2.62
CA LEU A 36 -2.21 4.90 -3.56
C LEU A 36 -2.83 5.48 -4.84
N ILE A 37 -2.68 6.79 -5.01
CA ILE A 37 -3.13 7.49 -6.20
C ILE A 37 -2.00 7.48 -7.24
N LYS A 38 -2.26 6.93 -8.42
CA LYS A 38 -1.27 6.85 -9.51
C LYS A 38 -1.41 7.96 -10.56
N SER A 39 -2.53 8.68 -10.54
CA SER A 39 -2.86 9.72 -11.52
C SER A 39 -3.61 10.86 -10.85
N GLU A 40 -3.38 12.08 -11.33
CA GLU A 40 -4.03 13.30 -10.83
C GLU A 40 -5.57 13.25 -10.95
N ASP A 41 -6.10 12.52 -11.94
CA ASP A 41 -7.54 12.32 -12.14
C ASP A 41 -8.22 11.60 -10.96
N GLU A 42 -7.52 10.66 -10.31
CA GLU A 42 -8.04 9.98 -9.12
C GLU A 42 -8.05 10.88 -7.87
N ILE A 43 -7.24 11.95 -7.85
CA ILE A 43 -7.22 12.95 -6.77
C ILE A 43 -8.54 13.73 -6.75
N ALA A 44 -9.09 14.05 -7.92
CA ALA A 44 -10.33 14.83 -8.04
C ALA A 44 -11.55 14.12 -7.45
N GLY A 45 -11.55 12.78 -7.40
CA GLY A 45 -12.59 11.98 -6.74
C GLY A 45 -12.50 11.99 -5.21
N LEU A 46 -11.29 12.10 -4.65
CA LEU A 46 -11.04 12.06 -3.20
C LEU A 46 -11.28 13.42 -2.52
N ALA A 47 -11.02 14.52 -3.22
CA ALA A 47 -11.28 15.87 -2.70
C ALA A 47 -12.78 16.15 -2.45
N LYS A 48 -13.69 15.29 -2.95
CA LYS A 48 -15.14 15.40 -2.74
C LYS A 48 -15.64 14.75 -1.45
N GLU A 49 -14.81 13.98 -0.73
CA GLU A 49 -15.16 13.36 0.55
C GLU A 49 -14.55 14.11 1.76
N ILE A 50 -14.64 15.44 1.78
CA ILE A 50 -14.40 16.28 2.97
C ILE A 50 -15.73 16.83 3.47
#